data_AF-A0A942NBD4-F1
#
_entry.id   AF-A0A942NBD4-F1
#
_cell.length_a   1.000
_cell.length_b   1.000
_cell.length_c   1.000
_cell.angle_alpha   90.00
_cell.angle_beta   90.00
_cell.angle_gamma   90.00
#
_symmetry.space_group_name_H-M   'P 1'
#
loop_
_entity.id
_entity.type
_entity.pdbx_description
1 polymer ?
#
loop_
_entity_poly.entity_id
_entity_poly.type
_entity_poly.pdbx_seq_one_letter_code
_entity_poly.pdbx_strand_id
1 'polypeptide(L)' 'MKHPNFQLSPEISRVLSLGAPVVALESTVITHGLPRPQNLQLARGMEKQVRENGA' A
#
# COMPACT_ATOMS: atom_id res chain seq x y z
N MET A 1 -17.71 7.48 -3.99
CA MET A 1 -18.57 6.88 -2.96
C MET A 1 -17.82 6.92 -1.63
N LYS A 2 -18.37 7.55 -0.58
CA LYS A 2 -17.77 7.49 0.77
C LYS A 2 -18.35 6.26 1.47
N HIS A 3 -17.55 5.22 1.65
CA HIS A 3 -17.92 4.10 2.50
C HIS A 3 -17.62 4.48 3.96
N PRO A 4 -18.59 4.37 4.88
CA PRO A 4 -18.43 4.86 6.25
C PRO A 4 -17.27 4.19 7.00
N ASN A 5 -16.86 3.00 6.57
CA ASN A 5 -15.82 2.20 7.21
C ASN A 5 -14.59 1.98 6.31
N PHE A 6 -14.46 2.72 5.20
CA PHE A 6 -13.34 2.57 4.28
C PHE A 6 -12.78 3.94 3.90
N GLN A 7 -11.54 4.18 4.32
CA GLN A 7 -10.84 5.44 4.10
C GLN A 7 -9.67 5.22 3.16
N LEU A 8 -9.70 5.93 2.03
CA LEU A 8 -8.56 6.02 1.13
C LEU A 8 -7.65 7.17 1.55
N SER A 9 -6.35 7.00 1.35
CA SER A 9 -5.42 8.13 1.43
C SER A 9 -5.69 9.11 0.26
N PRO A 10 -5.33 10.39 0.41
CA PRO A 10 -5.46 11.36 -0.68
C PRO A 10 -4.72 10.94 -1.97
N GLU A 11 -3.56 10.29 -1.82
CA GLU A 11 -2.77 9.76 -2.95
C GLU A 11 -3.55 8.70 -3.72
N ILE A 12 -4.03 7.66 -3.04
CA ILE A 12 -4.76 6.56 -3.69
C ILE A 12 -6.07 7.06 -4.28
N SER A 13 -6.78 7.96 -3.59
CA SER A 13 -7.99 8.58 -4.14
C SER A 13 -7.73 9.34 -5.45
N ARG A 14 -6.59 10.04 -5.55
CA ARG A 14 -6.21 10.76 -6.78
C ARG A 14 -5.84 9.80 -7.89
N VAL A 15 -4.98 8.82 -7.64
CA VAL A 15 -4.50 7.85 -8.64
C VAL A 15 -5.67 7.05 -9.22
N LEU A 16 -6.60 6.60 -8.39
CA LEU A 16 -7.82 5.92 -8.85
C LEU A 16 -8.70 6.81 -9.74
N SER A 17 -8.82 8.11 -9.43
CA SER A 17 -9.59 9.04 -10.27
C SER A 17 -9.00 9.25 -11.66
N LEU A 18 -7.70 8.99 -11.82
CA LEU A 18 -6.98 9.06 -13.10
C LEU A 18 -7.00 7.72 -13.86
N GLY A 19 -7.62 6.68 -13.32
CA GLY A 19 -7.59 5.34 -13.90
C GLY A 19 -6.19 4.69 -13.88
N ALA A 20 -5.29 5.20 -13.05
CA ALA A 20 -3.94 4.68 -12.92
C ALA A 20 -3.94 3.37 -12.08
N PRO A 21 -2.97 2.47 -12.34
CA PRO A 21 -2.88 1.19 -11.62
C PRO A 21 -2.60 1.42 -10.14
N VAL A 22 -3.13 0.53 -9.30
CA VAL A 22 -2.92 0.52 -7.85
C VAL A 22 -2.74 -0.93 -7.39
N VAL A 23 -1.72 -1.18 -6.56
CA VAL A 23 -1.48 -2.49 -5.94
C VAL A 23 -1.75 -2.40 -4.44
N ALA A 24 -2.63 -3.28 -3.93
CA ALA A 24 -2.85 -3.42 -2.49
C ALA A 24 -1.81 -4.35 -1.87
N LEU A 25 -1.26 -3.97 -0.71
CA LEU A 25 -0.31 -4.78 0.06
C LEU A 25 -0.95 -5.21 1.40
N GLU A 26 -0.71 -6.44 1.82
CA GLU A 26 -1.27 -7.01 3.05
C GLU A 26 -0.52 -6.55 4.31
N SER A 27 -1.24 -6.30 5.41
CA SER A 27 -0.67 -5.91 6.71
C SER A 27 -0.27 -7.08 7.63
N THR A 28 -0.77 -8.30 7.40
CA THR A 28 -0.54 -9.45 8.29
C THR A 28 0.94 -9.82 8.36
N VAL A 29 1.62 -9.89 7.21
CA VAL A 29 3.06 -10.18 7.13
C VAL A 29 3.89 -9.11 7.84
N ILE A 30 3.46 -7.85 7.80
CA ILE A 30 4.13 -6.72 8.46
C ILE A 30 4.01 -6.82 9.99
N THR A 31 2.86 -7.26 10.50
CA THR A 31 2.56 -7.23 11.95
C THR A 31 2.94 -8.52 12.67
N HIS A 32 2.74 -9.67 12.03
CA HIS A 32 2.90 -10.99 12.66
C HIS A 32 3.86 -11.92 11.92
N GLY A 33 4.27 -11.59 10.70
CA GLY A 33 5.11 -12.47 9.87
C GLY A 33 6.62 -12.33 10.10
N LEU A 34 7.09 -11.12 10.43
CA LEU A 34 8.53 -10.84 10.59
C LEU A 34 8.81 -9.97 11.83
N PRO A 35 9.96 -10.17 12.50
CA PRO A 35 10.38 -9.29 13.59
C PRO A 35 10.74 -7.90 13.07
N ARG A 36 10.79 -6.93 13.99
CA ARG A 36 11.37 -5.61 13.72
C ARG A 36 12.91 -5.74 13.74
N PRO A 37 13.65 -5.08 12.82
CA PRO A 37 13.22 -4.10 11.81
C PRO A 37 12.80 -4.67 10.45
N GLN A 38 12.90 -5.98 10.24
CA GLN A 38 12.70 -6.63 8.95
C GLN A 38 11.30 -6.39 8.39
N ASN A 39 10.28 -6.37 9.24
CA ASN A 39 8.91 -6.07 8.82
C ASN A 39 8.75 -4.70 8.14
N LEU A 40 9.34 -3.65 8.73
CA LEU A 40 9.29 -2.29 8.16
C LEU A 40 10.15 -2.17 6.90
N GLN A 41 11.31 -2.82 6.88
CA GLN A 41 12.17 -2.84 5.71
C GLN A 41 11.48 -3.51 4.53
N LEU A 42 10.83 -4.65 4.78
CA LEU A 42 10.02 -5.36 3.79
C LEU A 42 8.87 -4.48 3.30
N ALA A 43 8.07 -3.90 4.20
CA ALA A 43 6.93 -3.06 3.83
C ALA A 43 7.35 -1.90 2.90
N ARG A 44 8.41 -1.18 3.26
CA ARG A 44 8.96 -0.08 2.45
C ARG A 44 9.57 -0.57 1.13
N GLY A 45 10.21 -1.74 1.15
CA GLY A 45 10.76 -2.37 -0.05
C GLY A 45 9.67 -2.73 -1.06
N MET A 46 8.56 -3.30 -0.57
CA MET A 46 7.39 -3.62 -1.39
C MET A 46 6.75 -2.36 -1.99
N GLU A 47 6.52 -1.32 -1.18
CA GLU A 47 6.02 -0.02 -1.66
C GLU A 47 6.92 0.57 -2.76
N LYS A 48 8.25 0.52 -2.55
CA LYS A 48 9.23 1.01 -3.51
C LYS A 48 9.17 0.22 -4.81
N GLN A 49 9.15 -1.11 -4.75
CA GLN A 49 9.10 -1.96 -5.95
C GLN A 49 7.83 -1.73 -6.76
N VAL A 50 6.68 -1.56 -6.11
CA VAL A 50 5.40 -1.25 -6.79
C VAL A 50 5.52 0.06 -7.58
N ARG A 51 6.08 1.10 -6.95
CA ARG A 51 6.31 2.41 -7.58
C ARG A 51 7.29 2.37 -8.74
N GLU A 52 8.38 1.63 -8.60
CA GLU A 52 9.37 1.43 -9.68
C GLU A 52 8.77 0.71 -10.89
N ASN A 53 7.71 -0.08 -10.69
CA ASN A 53 6.97 -0.75 -11.76
C ASN A 53 5.76 0.06 -12.28
N GLY A 54 5.60 1.31 -11.83
CA GLY A 54 4.59 2.23 -12.35
C GLY A 54 3.20 2.08 -11.73
N ALA A 55 3.10 1.52 -10.51
CA ALA A 55 1.85 1.42 -9.74
C ALA A 55 1.98 1.96 -8.31
#